data_AF-A0AAJ2ABZ4-F1
#
_entry.id   AF-A0AAJ2ABZ4-F1
#
_cell.length_a   1.000
_cell.length_b   1.000
_cell.length_c   1.000
_cell.angle_alpha   90.00
_cell.angle_beta   90.00
_cell.angle_gamma   90.00
#
_symmetry.space_group_name_H-M   'P 1'
#
loop_
_entity.id
_entity.type
_entity.pdbx_description
1 polymer ?
#
loop_
_entity_poly.entity_id
_entity_poly.type
_entity_poly.pdbx_seq_one_letter_code
_entity_poly.pdbx_strand_id
1 'polypeptide(L)'
;GRKAFLHRFAAASAAVRYLAVHYREVEHIVALGIVLRRDDRNWFERLPGGIEQAVMLKLCYGHFLCHAFHLDYIVAKGHDCVALEHEMLELADVRGTEHPAELNVGHLYEAKPALADFYKKLDPCNCFNPGIGKTSKFPAHRGDEAEAVV
;
A
#
# COMPACT_ATOMS: atom_id res chain seq x y z
N GLY A 1 20.69 4.81 20.93
CA GLY A 1 20.62 4.05 19.67
C GLY A 1 19.67 2.86 19.76
N ARG A 2 20.13 1.72 20.29
CA ARG A 2 19.43 0.41 20.19
C ARG A 2 17.94 0.42 20.56
N LYS A 3 17.56 0.98 21.71
CA LYS A 3 16.15 1.06 22.14
C LYS A 3 15.27 1.89 21.19
N ALA A 4 15.81 2.99 20.64
CA ALA A 4 15.10 3.82 19.67
C ALA A 4 14.84 3.06 18.37
N PHE A 5 15.81 2.29 17.88
CA PHE A 5 15.64 1.43 16.70
C PHE A 5 14.60 0.33 16.96
N LEU A 6 14.67 -0.36 18.10
CA LEU A 6 13.68 -1.38 18.47
C LEU A 6 12.26 -0.78 18.51
N HIS A 7 12.11 0.41 19.10
CA HIS A 7 10.84 1.11 19.14
C HIS A 7 10.33 1.47 17.73
N ARG A 8 11.21 1.95 16.86
CA ARG A 8 10.90 2.28 15.46
C ARG A 8 10.41 1.04 14.67
N PHE A 9 11.04 -0.12 14.83
CA PHE A 9 10.66 -1.34 14.11
C PHE A 9 9.37 -1.97 14.66
N ALA A 10 9.00 -1.70 15.91
CA ALA A 10 7.75 -2.17 16.48
C ALA A 10 6.50 -1.46 15.92
N ALA A 11 6.66 -0.34 15.18
CA ALA A 11 5.56 0.51 14.72
C ALA A 11 4.48 -0.26 13.93
N ALA A 12 4.88 -1.04 12.92
CA ALA A 12 3.95 -1.82 12.09
C ALA A 12 3.13 -2.80 12.94
N SER A 13 3.80 -3.52 13.85
CA SER A 13 3.13 -4.46 14.75
C SER A 13 2.23 -3.73 15.76
N ALA A 14 2.59 -2.52 16.19
CA ALA A 14 1.77 -1.74 17.10
C ALA A 14 0.41 -1.37 16.48
N ALA A 15 0.36 -1.01 15.20
CA ALA A 15 -0.89 -0.76 14.47
C ALA A 15 -1.80 -2.00 14.45
N VAL A 16 -1.24 -3.16 14.07
CA VAL A 16 -1.98 -4.44 14.05
C VAL A 16 -2.51 -4.83 15.43
N ARG A 17 -1.69 -4.62 16.49
CA ARG A 17 -2.12 -4.88 17.86
C ARG A 17 -3.19 -3.91 18.34
N TYR A 18 -3.13 -2.65 17.92
CA TYR A 18 -4.18 -1.66 18.21
C TYR A 18 -5.51 -2.09 17.59
N LEU A 19 -5.52 -2.44 16.30
CA LEU A 19 -6.70 -3.00 15.62
C LEU A 19 -7.28 -4.20 16.38
N ALA A 20 -6.44 -5.16 16.76
CA ALA A 20 -6.89 -6.37 17.44
C ALA A 20 -7.55 -6.09 18.81
N VAL A 21 -7.05 -5.10 19.56
CA VAL A 21 -7.60 -4.70 20.86
C VAL A 21 -8.90 -3.89 20.68
N HIS A 22 -8.94 -3.02 19.68
CA HIS A 22 -10.03 -2.07 19.44
C HIS A 22 -10.96 -2.48 18.29
N TYR A 23 -11.04 -3.77 17.94
CA TYR A 23 -11.75 -4.26 16.75
C TYR A 23 -13.25 -3.88 16.67
N ARG A 24 -13.85 -3.49 17.79
CA ARG A 24 -15.24 -2.99 17.87
C ARG A 24 -15.37 -1.48 17.61
N GLU A 25 -14.27 -0.74 17.70
CA GLU A 25 -14.21 0.72 17.61
C GLU A 25 -13.61 1.21 16.29
N VAL A 26 -12.84 0.35 15.61
CA VAL A 26 -12.15 0.68 14.35
C VAL A 26 -12.44 -0.32 13.23
N GLU A 27 -12.38 0.12 11.97
CA GLU A 27 -12.26 -0.79 10.83
C GLU A 27 -10.83 -1.27 10.64
N HIS A 28 -10.58 -1.98 9.53
CA HIS A 28 -9.26 -2.45 9.17
C HIS A 28 -8.27 -1.29 8.96
N ILE A 29 -6.98 -1.62 8.95
CA ILE A 29 -5.90 -0.68 8.64
C ILE A 29 -5.83 -0.48 7.13
N VAL A 30 -5.78 0.78 6.70
CA VAL A 30 -5.29 1.14 5.36
C VAL A 30 -3.80 1.40 5.49
N ALA A 31 -2.97 0.61 4.79
CA ALA A 31 -1.52 0.67 4.91
C ALA A 31 -0.90 1.01 3.55
N LEU A 32 -0.24 2.16 3.46
CA LEU A 32 0.40 2.63 2.23
C LEU A 32 1.92 2.65 2.39
N GLY A 33 2.62 2.07 1.42
CA GLY A 33 4.08 2.18 1.29
C GLY A 33 4.43 3.05 0.08
N ILE A 34 4.82 4.30 0.32
CA ILE A 34 5.10 5.27 -0.75
C ILE A 34 6.56 5.73 -0.78
N VAL A 35 7.07 6.05 -1.97
CA VAL A 35 8.34 6.75 -2.17
C VAL A 35 8.07 8.10 -2.80
N LEU A 36 8.51 9.16 -2.14
CA LEU A 36 8.40 10.52 -2.69
C LEU A 36 9.53 10.79 -3.69
N ARG A 37 9.35 11.82 -4.53
CA ARG A 37 10.44 12.36 -5.33
C ARG A 37 11.61 12.77 -4.43
N ARG A 38 12.83 12.61 -4.94
CA ARG A 38 14.06 12.93 -4.21
C ARG A 38 14.18 14.41 -3.83
N ASP A 39 13.49 15.29 -4.55
CA ASP A 39 13.47 16.73 -4.34
C ASP A 39 12.21 17.22 -3.59
N ASP A 40 11.33 16.30 -3.16
CA ASP A 40 10.08 16.66 -2.48
C ASP A 40 10.37 17.26 -1.10
N ARG A 41 9.99 18.53 -0.91
CA ARG A 41 10.13 19.25 0.35
C ARG A 41 8.91 19.11 1.27
N ASN A 42 7.77 18.70 0.72
CA ASN A 42 6.51 18.59 1.43
C ASN A 42 6.31 17.16 1.94
N TRP A 43 7.36 16.55 2.50
CA TRP A 43 7.38 15.13 2.85
C TRP A 43 6.35 14.72 3.90
N PHE A 44 5.95 15.65 4.78
CA PHE A 44 4.95 15.37 5.79
C PHE A 44 3.55 15.37 5.15
N GLU A 45 2.80 14.30 5.39
CA GLU A 45 1.49 14.12 4.81
C GLU A 45 0.44 15.11 5.34
N ARG A 46 -0.46 15.52 4.43
CA ARG A 46 -1.72 16.19 4.76
C ARG A 46 -2.83 15.55 3.95
N LEU A 47 -3.77 14.87 4.61
CA LEU A 47 -4.92 14.29 3.92
C LEU A 47 -5.95 15.38 3.62
N PRO A 48 -6.68 15.29 2.50
CA PRO A 48 -7.87 16.10 2.28
C PRO A 48 -8.90 15.89 3.40
N GLY A 49 -9.68 16.93 3.70
CA GLY A 49 -10.62 16.91 4.83
C GLY A 49 -11.68 15.80 4.78
N GLY A 50 -12.05 15.31 3.59
CA GLY A 50 -12.97 14.16 3.44
C GLY A 50 -12.35 12.85 3.93
N ILE A 51 -11.13 12.57 3.50
CA ILE A 51 -10.36 11.38 3.94
C ILE A 51 -10.00 11.49 5.42
N GLU A 52 -9.55 12.67 5.86
CA GLU A 52 -9.14 12.93 7.24
C GLU A 52 -10.22 12.54 8.26
N GLN A 53 -11.50 12.77 7.94
CA GLN A 53 -12.63 12.46 8.83
C GLN A 53 -12.82 10.96 9.06
N ALA A 54 -12.44 10.12 8.10
CA ALA A 54 -12.51 8.68 8.21
C ALA A 54 -11.35 8.09 9.02
N VAL A 55 -10.29 8.87 9.29
CA VAL A 55 -9.06 8.38 9.92
C VAL A 55 -9.03 8.76 11.41
N MET A 56 -8.97 7.76 12.28
CA MET A 56 -8.86 7.96 13.73
C MET A 56 -7.41 8.19 14.18
N LEU A 57 -6.47 7.42 13.64
CA LEU A 57 -5.05 7.52 13.96
C LEU A 57 -4.21 7.39 12.70
N LYS A 58 -3.11 8.15 12.67
CA LYS A 58 -2.10 8.10 11.61
C LYS A 58 -0.76 7.68 12.18
N LEU A 59 -0.21 6.61 11.66
CA LEU A 59 1.15 6.17 11.99
C LEU A 59 2.02 6.41 10.77
N CYS A 60 2.84 7.47 10.83
CA CYS A 60 3.82 7.80 9.80
C CYS A 60 5.21 7.41 10.29
N TYR A 61 5.84 6.45 9.62
CA TYR A 61 7.18 5.97 9.93
C TYR A 61 7.87 5.51 8.65
N GLY A 62 9.19 5.64 8.54
CA GLY A 62 9.83 5.32 7.26
C GLY A 62 11.35 5.31 7.30
N HIS A 63 11.94 5.31 6.12
CA HIS A 63 13.36 5.48 5.85
C HIS A 63 13.57 6.87 5.27
N PHE A 64 13.71 7.85 6.17
CA PHE A 64 13.61 9.27 5.83
C PHE A 64 14.54 9.70 4.69
N LEU A 65 15.81 9.28 4.70
CA LEU A 65 16.80 9.64 3.67
C LEU A 65 16.54 8.98 2.31
N CYS A 66 15.74 7.92 2.27
CA CYS A 66 15.30 7.27 1.03
C CYS A 66 13.97 7.85 0.51
N HIS A 67 13.37 8.80 1.25
CA HIS A 67 12.02 9.32 0.98
C HIS A 67 10.95 8.23 0.92
N ALA A 68 11.18 7.10 1.58
CA ALA A 68 10.26 5.96 1.66
C ALA A 68 9.51 5.99 3.00
N PHE A 69 8.19 5.98 2.95
CA PHE A 69 7.32 6.10 4.12
C PHE A 69 6.27 5.00 4.13
N HIS A 70 6.01 4.50 5.34
CA HIS A 70 4.85 3.70 5.70
C HIS A 70 3.84 4.62 6.37
N LEU A 71 2.63 4.58 5.85
CA LEU A 71 1.51 5.36 6.33
C LEU A 71 0.40 4.37 6.68
N ASP A 72 0.28 4.05 7.96
CA ASP A 72 -0.78 3.18 8.45
C ASP A 72 -1.88 4.05 9.06
N TYR A 73 -3.09 3.93 8.50
CA TYR A 73 -4.28 4.63 8.98
C TYR A 73 -5.20 3.67 9.71
N ILE A 74 -5.52 4.00 10.95
CA ILE A 74 -6.59 3.33 11.67
C ILE A 74 -7.90 4.00 11.29
N VAL A 75 -8.76 3.29 10.58
CA VAL A 75 -10.01 3.84 10.04
C VAL A 75 -11.15 3.73 11.07
N ALA A 76 -11.97 4.77 11.17
CA ALA A 76 -13.14 4.79 12.03
C ALA A 76 -14.20 3.77 11.58
N LYS A 77 -14.91 3.15 12.54
CA LYS A 77 -15.99 2.21 12.23
C LYS A 77 -17.00 2.76 11.20
N GLY A 78 -17.45 1.88 10.30
CA GLY A 78 -18.46 2.17 9.29
C GLY A 78 -17.94 2.78 7.99
N HIS A 79 -16.63 2.93 7.80
CA HIS A 79 -16.03 3.42 6.55
C HIS A 79 -15.47 2.26 5.71
N ASP A 80 -15.48 2.44 4.39
CA ASP A 80 -14.92 1.46 3.46
C ASP A 80 -13.40 1.67 3.30
N CYS A 81 -12.61 0.78 3.89
CA CYS A 81 -11.16 0.82 3.81
C CYS A 81 -10.63 0.66 2.39
N VAL A 82 -11.28 -0.14 1.54
CA VAL A 82 -10.82 -0.38 0.16
C VAL A 82 -11.05 0.86 -0.69
N ALA A 83 -12.22 1.49 -0.55
CA ALA A 83 -12.51 2.74 -1.24
C ALA A 83 -11.54 3.86 -0.81
N LEU A 84 -11.27 3.97 0.50
CA LEU A 84 -10.30 4.92 1.04
C LEU A 84 -8.88 4.66 0.54
N GLU A 85 -8.46 3.39 0.48
CA GLU A 85 -7.16 3.01 -0.05
C GLU A 85 -7.00 3.46 -1.50
N HIS A 86 -8.01 3.20 -2.35
CA HIS A 86 -7.99 3.64 -3.75
C HIS A 86 -7.94 5.17 -3.87
N GLU A 87 -8.77 5.92 -3.13
CA GLU A 87 -8.76 7.39 -3.15
C GLU A 87 -7.38 7.95 -2.73
N MET A 88 -6.78 7.37 -1.69
CA MET A 88 -5.44 7.77 -1.25
C MET A 88 -4.35 7.44 -2.28
N LEU A 89 -4.44 6.30 -2.97
CA LEU A 89 -3.50 5.92 -4.02
C LEU A 89 -3.61 6.84 -5.24
N GLU A 90 -4.82 7.25 -5.63
CA GLU A 90 -5.01 8.25 -6.69
C GLU A 90 -4.35 9.59 -6.34
N LEU A 91 -4.48 10.05 -5.09
CA LEU A 91 -3.79 11.25 -4.62
C LEU A 91 -2.26 11.09 -4.63
N ALA A 92 -1.79 9.89 -4.29
CA ALA A 92 -0.37 9.54 -4.32
C ALA A 92 0.18 9.56 -5.75
N ASP A 93 -0.58 9.06 -6.73
CA ASP A 93 -0.25 9.10 -8.15
C ASP A 93 -0.22 10.53 -8.70
N VAL A 94 -1.23 11.35 -8.39
CA VAL A 94 -1.26 12.78 -8.77
C VAL A 94 -0.06 13.53 -8.22
N ARG A 95 0.38 13.17 -7.01
CA ARG A 95 1.58 13.75 -6.38
C ARG A 95 2.88 13.29 -7.05
N GLY A 96 2.86 12.24 -7.88
CA GLY A 96 4.03 11.64 -8.51
C GLY A 96 4.87 10.84 -7.52
N THR A 97 4.21 10.20 -6.56
CA THR A 97 4.86 9.22 -5.68
C THR A 97 4.88 7.86 -6.35
N GLU A 98 5.87 7.04 -6.01
CA GLU A 98 5.93 5.65 -6.44
C GLU A 98 5.39 4.75 -5.33
N HIS A 99 4.51 3.82 -5.69
CA HIS A 99 4.04 2.74 -4.82
C HIS A 99 3.91 1.45 -5.64
N PRO A 100 4.07 0.27 -5.01
CA PRO A 100 4.54 0.06 -3.63
C PRO A 100 6.05 0.33 -3.47
N ALA A 101 6.43 0.97 -2.37
CA ALA A 101 7.80 1.39 -2.11
C ALA A 101 8.79 0.22 -1.91
N GLU A 102 8.57 -0.58 -0.86
CA GLU A 102 9.47 -1.69 -0.49
C GLU A 102 8.75 -3.04 -0.41
N LEU A 103 7.41 -3.04 -0.28
CA LEU A 103 6.63 -4.24 0.06
C LEU A 103 6.16 -5.05 -1.17
N ASN A 104 6.65 -4.74 -2.37
CA ASN A 104 6.24 -5.34 -3.65
C ASN A 104 4.71 -5.26 -3.87
N VAL A 105 4.22 -5.68 -5.04
CA VAL A 105 2.80 -5.49 -5.42
C VAL A 105 1.84 -6.41 -4.67
N GLY A 106 2.31 -7.58 -4.24
CA GLY A 106 1.46 -8.58 -3.59
C GLY A 106 0.20 -8.85 -4.41
N HIS A 107 -0.97 -8.86 -3.77
CA HIS A 107 -2.28 -8.86 -4.46
C HIS A 107 -3.05 -7.56 -4.25
N LEU A 108 -2.40 -6.54 -3.68
CA LEU A 108 -3.01 -5.26 -3.32
C LEU A 108 -2.83 -4.23 -4.44
N TYR A 109 -1.64 -4.20 -5.03
CA TYR A 109 -1.29 -3.25 -6.09
C TYR A 109 -1.31 -3.90 -7.46
N GLU A 110 -1.59 -3.10 -8.47
CA GLU A 110 -1.43 -3.49 -9.86
C GLU A 110 0.06 -3.51 -10.23
N ALA A 111 0.50 -4.59 -10.90
CA ALA A 111 1.84 -4.63 -11.45
C ALA A 111 1.93 -3.77 -12.70
N LYS A 112 2.83 -2.78 -12.70
CA LYS A 112 3.18 -2.03 -13.91
C LYS A 112 3.59 -2.98 -15.04
N PRO A 113 3.34 -2.64 -16.33
CA PRO A 113 3.54 -3.56 -17.45
C PRO A 113 4.90 -4.25 -17.47
N ALA A 114 5.99 -3.52 -17.22
CA ALA A 114 7.34 -4.09 -17.19
C ALA A 114 7.52 -5.17 -16.11
N LEU A 115 6.85 -5.02 -14.95
CA LEU A 115 6.89 -5.99 -13.86
C LEU A 115 6.01 -7.21 -14.16
N ALA A 116 4.82 -6.99 -14.72
CA ALA A 116 3.94 -8.07 -15.18
C ALA A 116 4.62 -8.93 -16.27
N ASP A 117 5.24 -8.28 -17.26
CA ASP A 117 6.01 -8.97 -18.32
C ASP A 117 7.19 -9.75 -17.75
N PHE A 118 7.87 -9.18 -16.75
CA PHE A 118 8.95 -9.87 -16.05
C PHE A 118 8.46 -11.13 -15.34
N TYR A 119 7.29 -11.08 -14.67
CA TYR A 119 6.68 -12.26 -14.05
C TYR A 119 6.36 -13.33 -15.09
N LYS A 120 5.72 -12.96 -16.20
CA LYS A 120 5.39 -13.90 -17.29
C LYS A 120 6.62 -14.56 -17.90
N LYS A 121 7.71 -13.80 -18.05
CA LYS A 121 8.99 -14.32 -18.57
C LYS A 121 9.61 -15.38 -17.66
N LEU A 122 9.52 -15.20 -16.35
CA LEU A 122 10.09 -16.13 -15.37
C LEU A 122 9.21 -17.35 -15.10
N ASP A 123 7.89 -17.15 -15.07
CA ASP A 123 6.91 -18.21 -14.82
C ASP A 123 5.86 -18.25 -15.95
N PRO A 124 6.21 -18.76 -17.14
CA PRO A 124 5.30 -18.81 -18.27
C PRO A 124 4.09 -19.73 -18.03
N CYS A 125 4.16 -20.64 -17.05
CA CYS A 125 3.06 -21.53 -16.70
C CYS A 125 2.11 -20.94 -15.65
N ASN A 126 2.46 -19.82 -15.02
CA ASN A 126 1.72 -19.20 -13.91
C ASN A 126 1.43 -20.19 -12.77
N CYS A 127 2.47 -20.85 -12.28
CA CYS A 127 2.40 -21.87 -11.23
C CYS A 127 3.02 -21.41 -9.90
N PHE A 128 3.78 -20.32 -9.90
CA PHE A 128 4.51 -19.80 -8.75
C PHE A 128 3.90 -18.46 -8.32
N ASN A 129 3.06 -18.52 -7.27
CA ASN A 129 2.31 -17.38 -6.73
C ASN A 129 1.39 -16.66 -7.74
N PRO A 130 0.40 -17.36 -8.35
CA PRO A 130 -0.45 -16.80 -9.39
C PRO A 130 -1.26 -15.59 -8.95
N GLY A 131 -1.44 -14.63 -9.86
CA GLY A 131 -2.24 -13.42 -9.65
C GLY A 131 -1.57 -12.34 -8.81
N ILE A 132 -0.25 -12.42 -8.61
CA ILE A 132 0.55 -11.33 -8.05
C ILE A 132 0.44 -10.09 -8.96
N GLY A 133 0.27 -8.90 -8.38
CA GLY A 133 0.14 -7.67 -9.13
C GLY A 133 -1.21 -7.50 -9.82
N LYS A 134 -2.29 -8.10 -9.30
CA LYS A 134 -3.61 -8.18 -9.94
C LYS A 134 -3.60 -8.82 -11.34
N THR A 135 -2.61 -9.68 -11.63
CA THR A 135 -2.56 -10.50 -12.86
C THR A 135 -3.50 -11.72 -12.79
N SER A 136 -3.57 -12.50 -13.87
CA SER A 136 -4.34 -13.74 -13.92
C SER A 136 -3.92 -14.73 -12.84
N LYS A 137 -4.92 -15.40 -12.26
CA LYS A 137 -4.75 -16.55 -11.35
C LYS A 137 -4.80 -17.90 -12.05
N PHE A 138 -4.93 -17.91 -13.38
CA PHE A 138 -5.12 -19.12 -14.17
C PHE A 138 -3.82 -19.62 -14.82
N PRO A 139 -3.70 -20.93 -15.07
CA PRO A 139 -2.54 -21.50 -15.74
C PRO A 139 -2.22 -20.81 -17.06
N ALA A 140 -0.92 -20.63 -17.33
CA ALA A 140 -0.38 -19.97 -18.52
C ALA A 140 -0.94 -18.56 -18.76
N HIS A 141 -1.21 -17.81 -17.68
CA HIS A 141 -1.68 -16.43 -17.73
C HIS A 141 -2.99 -16.22 -18.51
N ARG A 142 -3.82 -17.27 -18.63
CA ARG A 142 -5.10 -17.18 -19.35
C ARG A 142 -6.01 -16.10 -18.73
N GLY A 143 -6.59 -15.25 -19.55
CA GLY A 143 -7.54 -14.21 -19.12
C GLY A 143 -6.92 -12.82 -18.88
N ASP A 144 -5.60 -12.66 -18.99
CA ASP A 144 -4.95 -11.35 -18.89
C ASP A 144 -5.35 -10.37 -20.03
N GLU A 145 -5.88 -10.88 -21.14
CA GLU A 145 -6.27 -10.08 -22.31
C GLU A 145 -7.69 -9.50 -22.21
N ALA A 146 -8.45 -9.78 -21.15
CA ALA A 146 -9.88 -9.49 -21.09
C ALA A 146 -10.28 -8.08 -20.60
N GLU A 147 -9.34 -7.22 -20.18
CA GLU A 147 -9.67 -5.88 -19.63
C GLU A 147 -9.03 -4.70 -20.38
N ALA A 148 -8.42 -4.90 -21.55
CA ALA A 148 -7.84 -3.81 -22.36
C ALA A 148 -8.83 -3.11 -23.31
N VAL A 149 -10.14 -3.37 -23.23
CA VAL A 149 -11.15 -2.73 -24.08
C VAL A 149 -12.43 -2.44 -23.30
N VAL A 150 -12.51 -1.25 -22.68
CA VAL A 150 -13.71 -0.37 -22.64
C VAL A 150 -13.23 1.08 -22.56
#